data_AF-I6PBZ5-F1
#
_entry.id   AF-I6PBZ5-F1
#
_cell.length_a   1.000
_cell.length_b   1.000
_cell.length_c   1.000
_cell.angle_alpha   90.00
_cell.angle_beta   90.00
_cell.angle_gamma   90.00
#
_symmetry.space_group_name_H-M   'P 1'
#
loop_
_entity.id
_entity.type
_entity.pdbx_description
1 polymer ?
#
loop_
_entity_poly.entity_id
_entity_poly.type
_entity_poly.pdbx_seq_one_letter_code
_entity_poly.pdbx_strand_id
1 'polypeptide(L)'
;MQLYHHPFSLDSQKVRLTLEEKGIDYTSFHVNPITAKNMDCSFFRMNPSARLPVFQNGAHIIFNTIDIIQYIERIAVVSSAADDMTFSSREVVEWMHKIQDWNPKFFTLTHIPAKYRLYISKFTRRVVIARMAESPELANAYHRKLKAAYETEDKLKNPDVVKRS
;
A
#
# COMPACT_ATOMS: atom_id res chain seq x y z
N MET A 1 14.46 -9.86 6.73
CA MET A 1 13.57 -9.00 5.91
C MET A 1 12.42 -8.50 6.79
N GLN A 2 11.92 -7.29 6.57
CA GLN A 2 10.86 -6.68 7.38
C GLN A 2 9.67 -6.30 6.47
N LEU A 3 8.46 -6.59 6.93
CA LEU A 3 7.22 -6.25 6.21
C LEU A 3 6.30 -5.44 7.13
N TYR A 4 6.03 -4.20 6.73
CA TYR A 4 5.00 -3.36 7.35
C TYR A 4 3.71 -3.52 6.56
N HIS A 5 2.67 -4.06 7.20
CA HIS A 5 1.45 -4.43 6.50
C HIS A 5 0.21 -4.36 7.37
N HIS A 6 -0.95 -4.54 6.74
CA HIS A 6 -2.23 -4.65 7.43
C HIS A 6 -3.02 -5.85 6.90
N PRO A 7 -3.66 -6.66 7.76
CA PRO A 7 -4.35 -7.87 7.35
C PRO A 7 -5.48 -7.64 6.34
N PHE A 8 -6.12 -6.46 6.37
CA PHE A 8 -7.20 -6.10 5.44
C PHE A 8 -6.77 -5.27 4.22
N SER A 9 -5.46 -5.09 3.98
CA SER A 9 -4.97 -4.47 2.75
C SER A 9 -4.77 -5.57 1.70
N LEU A 10 -5.45 -5.49 0.55
CA LEU A 10 -5.29 -6.44 -0.54
C LEU A 10 -3.84 -6.50 -1.04
N ASP A 11 -3.19 -5.34 -1.20
CA ASP A 11 -1.78 -5.27 -1.58
C ASP A 11 -0.86 -5.94 -0.54
N SER A 12 -1.19 -5.78 0.75
CA SER A 12 -0.46 -6.46 1.84
C SER A 12 -0.65 -7.98 1.79
N GLN A 13 -1.87 -8.43 1.50
CA GLN A 13 -2.17 -9.86 1.36
C GLN A 13 -1.41 -10.48 0.18
N LYS A 14 -1.35 -9.81 -0.97
CA LYS A 14 -0.57 -10.25 -2.14
C LYS A 14 0.89 -10.51 -1.76
N VAL A 15 1.55 -9.52 -1.13
CA VAL A 15 2.96 -9.64 -0.72
C VAL A 15 3.17 -10.74 0.32
N ARG A 16 2.25 -10.87 1.29
CA ARG A 16 2.33 -11.96 2.27
C ARG A 16 2.24 -13.32 1.60
N LEU A 17 1.26 -13.52 0.72
CA LEU A 17 1.12 -14.77 -0.03
C LEU A 17 2.40 -15.10 -0.79
N THR A 18 2.99 -14.13 -1.49
CA THR A 18 4.27 -14.34 -2.19
C THR A 18 5.40 -14.75 -1.23
N LEU A 19 5.51 -14.14 -0.04
CA LEU A 19 6.54 -14.51 0.94
C LEU A 19 6.33 -15.93 1.48
N GLU A 20 5.09 -16.29 1.84
CA GLU A 20 4.76 -17.62 2.35
C GLU A 20 4.96 -18.71 1.28
N GLU A 21 4.51 -18.47 0.04
CA GLU A 21 4.66 -19.42 -1.09
C GLU A 21 6.12 -19.70 -1.44
N LYS A 22 7.00 -18.71 -1.26
CA LYS A 22 8.44 -18.84 -1.50
C LYS A 22 9.21 -19.30 -0.26
N GLY A 23 8.53 -19.53 0.87
CA GLY A 23 9.15 -19.96 2.12
C GLY A 23 10.18 -18.97 2.66
N ILE A 24 9.97 -17.67 2.45
CA ILE A 24 10.90 -16.63 2.92
C ILE A 24 10.46 -16.09 4.27
N ASP A 25 11.33 -16.25 5.27
CA ASP A 25 11.11 -15.69 6.60
C ASP A 25 11.18 -14.15 6.61
N TYR A 26 10.21 -13.52 7.28
CA TYR A 26 10.16 -12.08 7.46
C TYR A 26 9.65 -11.69 8.85
N THR A 27 10.14 -10.55 9.33
CA THR A 27 9.60 -9.90 10.53
C THR A 27 8.35 -9.09 10.15
N SER A 28 7.23 -9.45 10.78
CA SER A 28 5.90 -8.90 10.50
C SER A 28 5.60 -7.70 11.42
N PHE A 29 5.37 -6.52 10.84
CA PHE A 29 4.99 -5.30 11.56
C PHE A 29 3.58 -4.85 11.15
N HIS A 30 2.67 -4.86 12.11
CA HIS A 30 1.28 -4.48 11.87
C HIS A 30 1.10 -2.96 11.97
N VAL A 31 0.68 -2.34 10.86
CA VAL A 31 0.39 -0.90 10.79
C VAL A 31 -1.08 -0.71 10.45
N ASN A 32 -1.83 -0.04 11.31
CA ASN A 32 -3.26 0.21 11.09
C ASN A 32 -3.48 1.54 10.36
N PRO A 33 -3.97 1.54 9.10
CA PRO A 33 -4.23 2.77 8.36
C PRO A 33 -5.50 3.50 8.82
N ILE A 34 -6.43 2.82 9.52
CA ILE A 34 -7.67 3.42 10.04
C ILE A 34 -7.35 4.38 11.19
N THR A 35 -6.31 4.08 11.98
CA THR A 35 -5.80 4.96 13.04
C THR A 35 -4.78 5.98 12.53
N ALA A 36 -4.55 6.04 11.21
CA ALA A 36 -3.60 6.93 10.55
C ALA A 36 -2.12 6.79 10.97
N LYS A 37 -1.74 5.66 11.59
CA LYS A 37 -0.34 5.39 12.01
C LYS A 37 0.65 5.33 10.84
N ASN A 38 0.18 4.95 9.66
CA ASN A 38 0.94 5.01 8.41
C ASN A 38 1.26 6.44 7.93
N MET A 39 0.78 7.47 8.65
CA MET A 39 1.06 8.88 8.38
C MET A 39 1.93 9.51 9.46
N ASP A 40 2.36 8.74 10.46
CA ASP A 40 3.34 9.21 11.45
C ASP A 40 4.64 9.58 10.75
N CYS A 41 5.29 10.66 11.20
CA CYS A 41 6.44 11.27 10.51
C CYS A 41 7.55 10.26 10.19
N SER A 42 7.86 9.35 11.13
CA SER A 42 8.87 8.30 10.93
C SER A 42 8.52 7.34 9.79
N PHE A 43 7.26 6.91 9.70
CA PHE A 43 6.77 6.03 8.63
C PHE A 43 6.63 6.77 7.30
N PHE A 44 6.14 8.01 7.37
CA PHE A 44 5.87 8.84 6.20
C PHE A 44 7.14 9.27 5.49
N ARG A 45 8.26 9.42 6.22
CA ARG A 45 9.59 9.64 5.64
C ARG A 45 10.05 8.46 4.79
N MET A 46 9.73 7.23 5.20
CA MET A 46 10.05 6.03 4.42
C MET A 46 9.10 5.85 3.23
N ASN A 47 7.80 6.13 3.42
CA ASN A 47 6.80 6.01 2.36
C ASN A 47 5.86 7.23 2.33
N PRO A 48 6.18 8.25 1.49
CA PRO A 48 5.36 9.45 1.35
C PRO A 48 3.95 9.19 0.79
N SER A 49 3.69 8.01 0.21
CA SER A 49 2.33 7.66 -0.24
C SER A 49 1.41 7.28 0.93
N ALA A 50 1.99 6.95 2.10
CA ALA A 50 1.29 6.33 3.24
C ALA A 50 0.41 5.16 2.80
N ARG A 51 0.90 4.31 1.90
CA ARG A 51 0.24 3.07 1.50
C ARG A 51 0.93 1.88 2.16
N LEU A 52 0.22 0.77 2.23
CA LEU A 52 0.75 -0.50 2.70
C LEU A 52 0.59 -1.51 1.55
N PRO A 53 1.54 -2.44 1.39
CA PRO A 53 2.64 -2.74 2.29
C PRO A 53 3.87 -1.84 2.08
N VAL A 54 4.80 -1.85 3.05
CA VAL A 54 6.18 -1.40 2.88
C VAL A 54 7.09 -2.57 3.22
N PHE A 55 7.97 -2.91 2.30
CA PHE A 55 8.91 -3.99 2.44
C PHE A 55 10.32 -3.41 2.60
N GLN A 56 11.07 -3.91 3.58
CA GLN A 56 12.43 -3.45 3.86
C GLN A 56 13.39 -4.62 3.97
N ASN A 57 14.48 -4.56 3.21
CA ASN A 57 15.61 -5.49 3.31
C ASN A 57 16.92 -4.70 3.52
N GLY A 58 17.39 -4.65 4.77
CA GLY A 58 18.50 -3.79 5.16
C GLY A 58 18.19 -2.31 4.89
N ALA A 59 18.98 -1.69 4.01
CA ALA A 59 18.81 -0.31 3.57
C ALA A 59 17.81 -0.15 2.40
N HIS A 60 17.40 -1.24 1.74
CA HIS A 60 16.49 -1.18 0.60
C HIS A 60 15.04 -1.14 1.08
N ILE A 61 14.30 -0.09 0.69
CA ILE A 61 12.88 0.11 1.03
C ILE A 61 12.08 0.13 -0.26
N ILE A 62 11.06 -0.72 -0.35
CA ILE A 62 10.18 -0.86 -1.52
C ILE A 62 8.73 -0.78 -1.03
N PHE A 63 7.90 0.01 -1.70
CA PHE A 63 6.49 0.22 -1.31
C PHE A 63 5.50 0.12 -2.49
N ASN A 64 6.00 -0.19 -3.68
CA ASN A 64 5.15 -0.58 -4.81
C ASN A 64 4.95 -2.10 -4.77
N THR A 65 3.70 -2.55 -4.72
CA THR A 65 3.32 -3.96 -4.60
C THR A 65 3.98 -4.86 -5.64
N ILE A 66 3.98 -4.45 -6.92
CA ILE A 66 4.53 -5.27 -8.01
C ILE A 66 6.05 -5.35 -7.87
N ASP A 67 6.70 -4.24 -7.56
CA ASP A 67 8.16 -4.20 -7.36
C ASP A 67 8.58 -5.05 -6.16
N ILE A 68 7.78 -5.09 -5.09
CA ILE A 68 8.01 -5.96 -3.93
C ILE A 68 7.94 -7.43 -4.34
N ILE A 69 6.90 -7.83 -5.07
CA ILE A 69 6.71 -9.21 -5.52
C ILE A 69 7.89 -9.64 -6.41
N GLN A 70 8.25 -8.83 -7.40
CA GLN A 70 9.41 -9.12 -8.25
C GLN A 70 10.72 -9.18 -7.48
N TYR A 71 10.89 -8.34 -6.45
CA TYR A 71 12.06 -8.37 -5.59
C TYR A 71 12.15 -9.69 -4.80
N ILE A 72 11.02 -10.14 -4.24
CA ILE A 72 10.91 -11.43 -3.53
C ILE A 72 11.24 -12.59 -4.46
N GLU A 73 10.71 -12.59 -5.68
CA GLU A 73 11.01 -13.63 -6.68
C GLU A 73 12.51 -13.70 -7.00
N ARG A 74 13.17 -12.55 -7.21
CA ARG A 74 14.61 -12.50 -7.46
C ARG A 74 15.42 -13.07 -6.30
N ILE A 75 15.02 -12.81 -5.05
CA ILE A 75 15.69 -13.39 -3.87
C ILE A 75 15.50 -14.91 -3.85
N ALA A 76 14.27 -15.38 -4.10
CA ALA A 76 13.98 -16.82 -4.09
C ALA A 76 14.81 -17.58 -5.13
N VAL A 77 15.00 -17.00 -6.33
CA VAL A 77 15.85 -17.58 -7.39
C VAL A 77 17.32 -17.65 -6.95
N VAL A 78 17.86 -16.62 -6.30
CA VAL A 78 19.26 -16.64 -5.83
C VAL A 78 19.48 -17.67 -4.72
N SER A 79 18.50 -17.85 -3.83
CA SER A 79 18.58 -18.79 -2.71
C SER A 79 18.38 -20.25 -3.13
N SER A 80 17.58 -20.49 -4.18
CA SER A 80 17.35 -21.80 -4.76
C SER A 80 18.31 -21.97 -5.93
N ALA A 81 19.48 -22.57 -5.71
CA ALA A 81 20.49 -22.89 -6.74
C ALA A 81 20.01 -23.91 -7.81
N ALA A 82 18.71 -23.96 -8.08
CA ALA A 82 18.05 -24.80 -9.07
C ALA A 82 17.93 -24.04 -10.39
N ASP A 83 18.57 -24.59 -11.41
CA ASP A 83 18.70 -24.10 -12.80
C ASP A 83 17.39 -24.01 -13.60
N ASP A 84 16.22 -24.08 -12.95
CA ASP A 84 14.93 -24.23 -13.64
C ASP A 84 13.75 -23.54 -12.93
N MET A 85 13.91 -22.27 -12.57
CA MET A 85 12.77 -21.45 -12.13
C MET A 85 12.54 -20.27 -13.08
N THR A 86 11.43 -20.36 -13.81
CA THR A 86 10.98 -19.35 -14.76
C THR A 86 10.75 -18.02 -14.04
N PHE A 87 11.45 -16.97 -14.48
CA PHE A 87 11.04 -15.60 -14.18
C PHE A 87 9.55 -15.45 -14.50
N SER A 88 8.82 -14.67 -13.69
CA SER A 88 7.43 -14.30 -14.02
C SER A 88 7.38 -13.92 -15.49
N SER A 89 6.68 -14.71 -16.31
CA SER A 89 6.62 -14.49 -17.74
C SER A 89 6.13 -13.06 -17.99
N ARG A 90 6.54 -12.46 -19.11
CA ARG A 90 6.09 -11.11 -19.47
C ARG A 90 4.56 -10.98 -19.38
N GLU A 91 3.84 -12.03 -19.75
CA GLU A 91 2.39 -12.12 -19.66
C GLU A 91 1.88 -12.02 -18.21
N VAL A 92 2.53 -12.69 -17.25
CA VAL A 92 2.16 -12.59 -15.82
C VAL A 92 2.36 -11.17 -15.31
N VAL A 93 3.48 -10.52 -15.66
CA VAL A 93 3.74 -9.12 -15.28
C VAL A 93 2.67 -8.19 -15.87
N GLU A 94 2.31 -8.38 -17.14
CA GLU A 94 1.24 -7.62 -17.78
C GLU A 94 -0.12 -7.81 -17.07
N TRP A 95 -0.45 -9.03 -16.65
CA TRP A 95 -1.65 -9.29 -15.85
C TRP A 95 -1.60 -8.65 -14.46
N MET A 96 -0.45 -8.68 -13.78
CA MET A 96 -0.28 -8.01 -12.49
C MET A 96 -0.58 -6.51 -12.61
N HIS A 97 -0.07 -5.86 -13.67
CA HIS A 97 -0.35 -4.45 -13.93
C HIS A 97 -1.84 -4.19 -14.20
N LYS A 98 -2.49 -5.01 -15.05
CA LYS A 98 -3.93 -4.91 -15.32
C LYS A 98 -4.77 -5.02 -14.05
N ILE A 99 -4.42 -5.93 -13.15
CA ILE A 99 -5.12 -6.10 -11.85
C ILE A 99 -4.84 -4.91 -10.93
N GLN A 100 -3.63 -4.35 -10.95
CA GLN A 100 -3.24 -3.23 -10.10
C GLN A 100 -3.87 -1.89 -10.54
N ASP A 101 -4.18 -1.76 -11.84
CA ASP A 101 -4.90 -0.59 -12.38
C ASP A 101 -6.36 -0.52 -11.88
N TRP A 102 -6.96 -1.68 -11.57
CA TRP A 102 -8.24 -1.73 -10.90
C TRP A 102 -8.10 -1.28 -9.44
N ASN A 103 -8.90 -0.30 -9.02
CA ASN A 103 -8.76 0.34 -7.72
C ASN A 103 -9.84 -0.14 -6.71
N PRO A 104 -9.54 -1.18 -5.90
CA PRO A 104 -10.50 -1.79 -4.97
C PRO A 104 -10.94 -0.86 -3.84
N LYS A 105 -10.23 0.26 -3.65
CA LYS A 105 -10.56 1.24 -2.61
C LYS A 105 -11.95 1.83 -2.83
N PHE A 106 -12.32 2.12 -4.07
CA PHE A 106 -13.62 2.73 -4.36
C PHE A 106 -14.74 1.72 -4.13
N PHE A 107 -14.60 0.48 -4.62
CA PHE A 107 -15.53 -0.61 -4.31
C PHE A 107 -15.71 -0.81 -2.81
N THR A 108 -14.63 -0.86 -2.04
CA THR A 108 -14.72 -1.08 -0.59
C THR A 108 -15.44 0.09 0.10
N LEU A 109 -15.09 1.34 -0.25
CA LEU A 109 -15.65 2.52 0.40
C LEU A 109 -17.12 2.77 0.06
N THR A 110 -17.59 2.36 -1.12
CA THR A 110 -19.00 2.55 -1.52
C THR A 110 -19.95 1.62 -0.77
N HIS A 111 -19.47 0.43 -0.38
CA HIS A 111 -20.25 -0.55 0.38
C HIS A 111 -20.15 -0.36 1.91
N ILE A 112 -19.35 0.61 2.39
CA ILE A 112 -19.28 0.97 3.80
C ILE A 112 -20.35 2.02 4.13
N PRO A 113 -21.10 1.88 5.25
CA PRO A 113 -22.08 2.89 5.66
C PRO A 113 -21.48 4.30 5.74
N ALA A 114 -22.16 5.27 5.14
CA ALA A 114 -21.66 6.64 4.97
C ALA A 114 -21.20 7.28 6.29
N LYS A 115 -21.88 7.01 7.41
CA LYS A 115 -21.50 7.54 8.73
C LYS A 115 -20.06 7.21 9.12
N TYR A 116 -19.62 5.96 8.90
CA TYR A 116 -18.27 5.52 9.26
C TYR A 116 -17.23 6.05 8.27
N ARG A 117 -17.56 6.00 6.97
CA ARG A 117 -16.69 6.53 5.91
C ARG A 117 -16.40 8.01 6.11
N LEU A 118 -17.43 8.83 6.31
CA LEU A 118 -17.29 10.27 6.50
C LEU A 118 -16.52 10.61 7.79
N TYR A 119 -16.76 9.85 8.87
CA TYR A 119 -16.01 9.99 10.11
C TYR A 119 -14.51 9.73 9.89
N ILE A 120 -14.14 8.58 9.33
CA ILE A 120 -12.73 8.22 9.08
C ILE A 120 -12.08 9.18 8.10
N SER A 121 -12.80 9.62 7.06
CA SER A 121 -12.32 10.58 6.07
C SER A 121 -12.00 11.94 6.72
N LYS A 122 -12.88 12.45 7.58
CA LYS A 122 -12.67 13.69 8.35
C LYS A 122 -11.51 13.54 9.34
N PHE A 123 -11.47 12.43 10.08
CA PHE A 123 -10.39 12.11 11.01
C PHE A 123 -9.03 12.11 10.29
N THR A 124 -8.93 11.38 9.18
CA THR A 124 -7.70 11.28 8.38
C THR A 124 -7.20 12.65 7.92
N ARG A 125 -8.08 13.51 7.39
CA ARG A 125 -7.68 14.87 6.98
C ARG A 125 -7.14 15.70 8.14
N ARG A 126 -7.76 15.61 9.32
CA ARG A 126 -7.30 16.30 10.53
C ARG A 126 -5.92 15.82 10.96
N VAL A 127 -5.68 14.50 10.95
CA VAL A 127 -4.36 13.94 11.25
C VAL A 127 -3.31 14.46 10.28
N VAL A 128 -3.58 14.45 8.97
CA VAL A 128 -2.63 14.97 7.97
C VAL A 128 -2.29 16.44 8.21
N ILE A 129 -3.28 17.28 8.54
CA ILE A 129 -3.06 18.69 8.87
C ILE A 129 -2.21 18.85 10.14
N ALA A 130 -2.51 18.09 11.19
CA ALA A 130 -1.74 18.12 12.43
C ALA A 130 -0.29 17.69 12.21
N ARG A 131 -0.06 16.56 11.53
CA ARG A 131 1.28 16.04 11.22
C ARG A 131 2.09 17.01 10.35
N MET A 132 1.44 17.70 9.43
CA MET A 132 2.07 18.72 8.60
C MET A 132 2.56 19.92 9.40
N ALA A 133 1.81 20.34 10.44
CA ALA A 133 2.24 21.39 11.34
C ALA A 133 3.38 20.93 12.28
N GLU A 134 3.33 19.68 12.73
CA GLU A 134 4.36 19.06 13.59
C GLU A 134 5.68 18.77 12.86
N SER A 135 5.63 18.51 11.55
CA SER A 135 6.80 18.15 10.74
C SER A 135 6.85 18.97 9.44
N PRO A 136 7.27 20.26 9.53
CA PRO A 136 7.32 21.16 8.38
C PRO A 136 8.21 20.66 7.24
N GLU A 137 9.23 19.84 7.54
CA GLU A 137 10.12 19.25 6.54
C GLU A 137 9.41 18.27 5.61
N LEU A 138 8.30 17.66 6.05
CA LEU A 138 7.46 16.76 5.27
C LEU A 138 6.21 17.45 4.71
N ALA A 139 6.07 18.78 4.87
CA ALA A 139 4.84 19.51 4.55
C ALA A 139 4.36 19.28 3.11
N ASN A 140 5.29 19.28 2.14
CA ASN A 140 4.96 19.02 0.73
C ASN A 140 4.38 17.62 0.50
N ALA A 141 4.89 16.61 1.20
CA ALA A 141 4.36 15.25 1.12
C ALA A 141 2.97 15.16 1.78
N TYR A 142 2.79 15.80 2.93
CA TYR A 142 1.48 15.86 3.60
C TYR A 142 0.44 16.65 2.79
N HIS A 143 0.82 17.73 2.11
CA HIS A 143 -0.05 18.46 1.18
C HIS A 143 -0.55 17.55 0.06
N ARG A 144 0.33 16.80 -0.60
CA ARG A 144 -0.06 15.82 -1.63
C ARG A 144 -1.01 14.77 -1.07
N LYS A 145 -0.75 14.28 0.15
CA LYS A 145 -1.63 13.31 0.83
C LYS A 145 -3.01 13.90 1.13
N LEU A 146 -3.05 15.14 1.62
CA LEU A 146 -4.29 15.85 1.92
C LEU A 146 -5.13 16.05 0.65
N LYS A 147 -4.49 16.49 -0.44
CA LYS A 147 -5.14 16.63 -1.76
C LYS A 147 -5.74 15.29 -2.23
N ALA A 148 -4.97 14.20 -2.17
CA ALA A 148 -5.46 12.87 -2.54
C ALA A 148 -6.63 12.39 -1.66
N ALA A 149 -6.69 12.80 -0.39
CA ALA A 149 -7.82 12.50 0.50
C ALA A 149 -9.11 13.22 0.07
N TYR A 150 -9.01 14.49 -0.37
CA TYR A 150 -10.16 15.22 -0.94
C TYR A 150 -10.61 14.62 -2.27
N GLU A 151 -9.66 14.36 -3.19
CA GLU A 151 -9.96 13.74 -4.48
C GLU A 151 -10.64 12.37 -4.35
N THR A 152 -10.30 11.59 -3.32
CA THR A 152 -10.98 10.32 -3.03
C THR A 152 -12.46 10.56 -2.71
N GLU A 153 -12.79 11.53 -1.86
CA GLU A 153 -14.19 11.84 -1.51
C GLU A 153 -14.98 12.34 -2.72
N ASP A 154 -14.38 13.14 -3.59
CA ASP A 154 -15.05 13.63 -4.78
C ASP A 154 -15.29 12.51 -5.80
N LYS A 155 -14.31 11.62 -5.99
CA LYS A 155 -14.48 10.43 -6.84
C LYS A 155 -15.57 9.48 -6.34
N LEU A 156 -15.75 9.35 -5.02
CA LEU A 156 -16.82 8.51 -4.44
C LEU A 156 -18.23 9.05 -4.70
N LYS A 157 -18.38 10.33 -5.05
CA LYS A 157 -19.67 10.91 -5.47
C LYS A 157 -20.01 10.58 -6.92
N ASN A 158 -19.02 10.18 -7.72
CA ASN A 158 -19.21 9.87 -9.13
C ASN A 158 -19.61 8.39 -9.32
N PRO A 159 -20.84 8.10 -9.80
CA PRO A 159 -21.33 6.73 -9.96
C PRO A 159 -20.53 5.92 -11.00
N ASP A 160 -19.91 6.56 -11.99
CA ASP A 160 -19.13 5.87 -13.01
C ASP A 160 -17.80 5.33 -12.46
N VAL A 161 -17.22 6.03 -11.48
CA VAL A 161 -16.03 5.55 -10.77
C VAL A 161 -16.37 4.29 -9.99
N VAL A 162 -17.55 4.24 -9.37
CA VAL A 162 -18.02 3.09 -8.59
C VAL A 162 -18.28 1.88 -9.48
N LYS A 163 -18.90 2.07 -10.64
CA LYS A 163 -19.21 0.99 -11.60
C LYS A 163 -17.96 0.37 -12.24
N ARG A 164 -16.87 1.13 -12.37
CA ARG A 164 -15.59 0.67 -12.94
C ARG A 164 -14.63 0.12 -11.89
N SER A 165 -14.97 0.27 -10.61
CA SER A 165 -14.12 -0.10 -9.47
C SER A 165 -14.43 -1.45 -8.87
#